data_AF-A0A960G3R0-F1
#
_entry.id   AF-A0A960G3R0-F1
#
_cell.length_a   1.000
_cell.length_b   1.000
_cell.length_c   1.000
_cell.angle_alpha   90.00
_cell.angle_beta   90.00
_cell.angle_gamma   90.00
#
_symmetry.space_group_name_H-M   'P 1'
#
loop_
_entity.id
_entity.type
_entity.pdbx_description
1 polymer ?
#
loop_
_entity_poly.entity_id
_entity_poly.type
_entity_poly.pdbx_seq_one_letter_code
_entity_poly.pdbx_strand_id
1 'polypeptide(L)'
;TSRRIAAVDVTFVGAPTAFSVYVTGQAPTGVADLTPVAEERATSTSSSVTLPDDSAGRYVVIWLTALPEVRGGFRGEVAEVVVRG
;
A
#
# COMPACT_ATOMS: atom_id res chain seq x y z
N THR A 1 13.08 -3.30 15.78
CA THR A 1 12.83 -4.75 15.70
C THR A 1 11.85 -5.01 14.58
N SER A 2 12.09 -6.05 13.77
CA SER A 2 11.16 -6.49 12.71
C SER A 2 9.90 -7.13 13.32
N ARG A 3 8.75 -6.97 12.67
CA ARG A 3 7.46 -7.58 13.05
C ARG A 3 6.86 -8.24 11.81
N ARG A 4 6.22 -9.40 12.00
CA ARG A 4 5.37 -10.00 10.97
C ARG A 4 4.20 -9.06 10.68
N ILE A 5 3.78 -9.02 9.41
CA ILE A 5 2.65 -8.25 8.94
C ILE A 5 1.75 -9.19 8.14
N ALA A 6 0.57 -9.46 8.66
CA ALA A 6 -0.39 -10.37 8.04
C ALA A 6 -1.26 -9.67 7.00
N ALA A 7 -1.62 -8.41 7.24
CA ALA A 7 -2.49 -7.66 6.33
C ALA A 7 -2.28 -6.15 6.41
N VAL A 8 -2.68 -5.48 5.34
CA VAL A 8 -2.81 -4.03 5.28
C VAL A 8 -4.19 -3.69 4.75
N ASP A 9 -4.95 -2.91 5.52
CA ASP A 9 -6.19 -2.29 5.05
C ASP A 9 -5.90 -0.84 4.67
N VAL A 10 -6.33 -0.44 3.48
CA VAL A 10 -6.17 0.93 2.98
C VAL A 10 -7.55 1.50 2.65
N THR A 11 -7.84 2.68 3.20
CA THR A 11 -9.01 3.47 2.84
C THR A 11 -8.56 4.67 2.02
N PHE A 12 -9.06 4.76 0.79
CA PHE A 12 -8.88 5.87 -0.13
C PHE A 12 -10.07 6.81 -0.09
N VAL A 13 -9.87 8.05 -0.54
CA VAL A 13 -11.00 8.99 -0.75
C VAL A 13 -11.66 8.76 -2.11
N GLY A 14 -10.89 8.32 -3.12
CA GLY A 14 -11.36 8.10 -4.49
C GLY A 14 -11.00 6.72 -5.04
N ALA A 15 -11.75 6.29 -6.05
CA ALA A 15 -11.54 5.04 -6.76
C ALA A 15 -11.73 5.23 -8.29
N PRO A 16 -11.08 4.42 -9.14
CA PRO A 16 -10.14 3.36 -8.76
C PRO A 16 -8.75 3.89 -8.40
N THR A 17 -8.07 3.23 -7.47
CA THR A 17 -6.66 3.50 -7.11
C THR A 17 -5.86 2.21 -7.22
N ALA A 18 -4.76 2.21 -7.96
CA ALA A 18 -3.81 1.10 -7.96
C ALA A 18 -2.62 1.40 -7.06
N PHE A 19 -2.10 0.39 -6.37
CA PHE A 19 -1.00 0.55 -5.44
C PHE A 19 -0.20 -0.73 -5.27
N SER A 20 1.05 -0.58 -4.84
CA SER A 20 1.93 -1.67 -4.41
C SER A 20 2.23 -1.53 -2.93
N VAL A 21 2.37 -2.66 -2.24
CA VAL A 21 2.74 -2.74 -0.83
C VAL A 21 4.16 -3.29 -0.72
N TYR A 22 5.01 -2.63 0.05
CA TYR A 22 6.36 -3.10 0.36
C TYR A 22 6.54 -3.22 1.86
N VAL A 23 7.33 -4.19 2.30
CA VAL A 23 7.70 -4.39 3.71
C VAL A 23 9.22 -4.43 3.80
N THR A 24 9.81 -3.56 4.65
CA THR A 24 11.26 -3.43 4.74
C THR A 24 11.73 -3.30 6.19
N GLY A 25 12.95 -3.77 6.47
CA GLY A 25 13.56 -3.69 7.81
C GLY A 25 14.20 -2.33 8.12
N GLN A 26 14.63 -1.59 7.10
CA GLN A 26 15.27 -0.27 7.20
C GLN A 26 14.39 0.79 6.56
N ALA A 27 14.55 2.06 6.98
CA ALA A 27 13.76 3.14 6.42
C ALA A 27 14.07 3.26 4.92
N PRO A 28 13.06 3.15 4.03
CA PRO A 28 13.29 3.20 2.61
C PRO A 28 13.55 4.64 2.15
N THR A 29 14.47 4.82 1.21
CA THR A 29 14.71 6.10 0.52
C THR A 29 13.95 6.20 -0.80
N GLY A 30 13.33 5.11 -1.23
CA GLY A 30 12.55 4.96 -2.47
C GLY A 30 12.11 3.51 -2.64
N VAL A 31 11.41 3.23 -3.74
CA VAL A 31 10.88 1.89 -4.05
C VAL A 31 11.63 1.16 -5.17
N ALA A 32 12.57 1.82 -5.86
CA ALA A 32 13.25 1.27 -7.04
C ALA A 32 14.02 -0.03 -6.76
N ASP A 33 14.62 -0.14 -5.58
CA ASP A 33 15.40 -1.31 -5.14
C ASP A 33 14.58 -2.25 -4.24
N LEU A 34 13.26 -2.06 -4.15
CA LEU A 34 12.37 -2.87 -3.34
C LEU A 34 11.53 -3.80 -4.21
N THR A 35 11.27 -4.99 -3.70
CA THR A 35 10.30 -5.92 -4.30
C THR A 35 8.96 -5.77 -3.59
N PRO A 36 7.85 -5.54 -4.30
CA PRO A 36 6.55 -5.47 -3.67
C PRO A 36 6.15 -6.84 -3.11
N VAL A 37 5.52 -6.85 -1.94
CA VAL A 37 4.90 -8.04 -1.35
C VAL A 37 3.46 -8.24 -1.81
N ALA A 38 2.85 -7.18 -2.35
CA ALA A 38 1.54 -7.22 -3.00
C ALA A 38 1.40 -6.07 -4.01
N GLU A 39 0.57 -6.28 -5.03
CA GLU A 39 0.17 -5.28 -6.02
C GLU A 39 -1.34 -5.38 -6.21
N GLU A 40 -2.05 -4.27 -6.08
CA GLU A 40 -3.50 -4.25 -5.98
C GLU A 40 -4.13 -3.11 -6.76
N ARG A 41 -5.39 -3.31 -7.15
CA ARG A 41 -6.23 -2.27 -7.75
C ARG A 41 -7.57 -2.19 -7.02
N ALA A 42 -7.68 -1.21 -6.13
CA ALA A 42 -8.94 -0.92 -5.45
C ALA A 42 -9.95 -0.33 -6.44
N THR A 43 -11.07 -1.04 -6.63
CA THR A 43 -12.22 -0.58 -7.41
C THR A 43 -13.26 0.17 -6.56
N SER A 44 -13.07 0.17 -5.24
CA SER A 44 -13.83 0.93 -4.26
C SER A 44 -12.89 1.76 -3.38
N THR A 45 -13.44 2.54 -2.45
CA THR A 45 -12.64 3.33 -1.50
C THR A 45 -11.96 2.51 -0.42
N SER A 46 -12.26 1.21 -0.29
CA SER A 46 -11.62 0.32 0.69
C SER A 46 -10.97 -0.87 -0.01
N SER A 47 -9.78 -1.25 0.46
CA SER A 47 -9.06 -2.44 0.01
C SER A 47 -8.37 -3.09 1.21
N SER A 48 -8.57 -4.39 1.35
CA SER A 48 -7.88 -5.23 2.34
C SER A 48 -6.95 -6.18 1.63
N VAL A 49 -5.67 -6.17 2.01
CA VAL A 49 -4.60 -6.92 1.34
C VAL A 49 -3.99 -7.88 2.33
N THR A 50 -4.20 -9.18 2.12
CA THR A 50 -3.50 -10.23 2.85
C THR A 50 -2.10 -10.39 2.28
N LEU A 51 -1.08 -10.38 3.14
CA LEU A 51 0.31 -10.50 2.73
C LEU A 51 0.82 -11.94 2.89
N PRO A 52 1.88 -12.33 2.16
CA PRO A 52 2.57 -13.61 2.35
C PRO A 52 3.03 -13.81 3.80
N ASP A 53 3.05 -15.06 4.28
CA ASP A 53 3.34 -15.41 5.67
C ASP A 53 4.73 -14.98 6.16
N ASP A 54 5.69 -14.83 5.26
CA ASP A 54 7.06 -14.40 5.51
C ASP A 54 7.25 -12.88 5.45
N SER A 55 6.17 -12.12 5.23
CA SER A 55 6.19 -10.65 5.24
C SER A 55 6.51 -10.12 6.64
N ALA A 56 7.76 -9.72 6.87
CA ALA A 56 8.22 -9.17 8.13
C ALA A 56 9.13 -7.96 7.93
N GLY A 57 8.85 -6.87 8.65
CA GLY A 57 9.63 -5.65 8.56
C GLY A 57 9.35 -4.67 9.69
N ARG A 58 9.95 -3.49 9.56
CA ARG A 58 9.72 -2.33 10.43
C ARG A 58 8.90 -1.25 9.72
N TYR A 59 8.98 -1.18 8.41
CA TYR A 59 8.33 -0.16 7.59
C TYR A 59 7.45 -0.82 6.54
N VAL A 60 6.24 -0.27 6.38
CA VAL A 60 5.33 -0.57 5.27
C VAL A 60 5.32 0.65 4.36
N VAL A 61 5.45 0.44 3.06
CA VAL A 61 5.29 1.48 2.05
C VAL A 61 4.05 1.17 1.22
N ILE A 62 3.16 2.14 1.11
CA ILE A 62 2.04 2.13 0.16
C ILE A 62 2.43 3.06 -0.98
N TRP A 63 2.67 2.48 -2.16
CA TRP A 63 3.09 3.21 -3.34
C TRP A 63 1.95 3.24 -4.35
N LEU A 64 1.37 4.41 -4.60
CA LEU A 64 0.26 4.55 -5.55
C LEU A 64 0.80 4.51 -7.00
N THR A 65 0.26 3.61 -7.81
CA THR A 65 0.70 3.33 -9.19
C THR A 65 -0.31 3.75 -10.25
N ALA A 66 -1.56 3.98 -9.86
CA ALA A 66 -2.58 4.65 -10.67
C ALA A 66 -3.56 5.40 -9.77
N LEU A 67 -4.01 6.56 -10.22
CA LEU A 67 -4.83 7.47 -9.43
C LEU A 67 -6.20 7.69 -10.08
N PRO A 68 -7.25 7.97 -9.30
CA PRO A 68 -8.55 8.38 -9.82
C PRO A 68 -8.46 9.66 -10.66
N GLU A 69 -9.24 9.71 -11.74
CA GLU A 69 -9.45 10.94 -12.50
C GLU A 69 -10.32 11.93 -11.72
N VAL A 70 -9.92 13.20 -11.76
CA VAL A 70 -10.67 14.33 -11.24
C VAL A 70 -10.74 15.42 -12.31
N ARG A 71 -11.59 16.44 -12.11
CA ARG A 71 -11.61 17.57 -13.04
C ARG A 71 -10.21 18.20 -13.13
N GLY A 72 -9.60 18.09 -14.31
CA GLY A 72 -8.30 18.70 -14.60
C GLY A 72 -7.07 17.84 -14.27
N GLY A 73 -7.23 16.55 -13.96
CA GLY A 73 -6.08 15.66 -13.77
C GLY A 73 -6.40 14.39 -12.97
N PHE A 74 -5.43 13.97 -12.17
CA PHE A 74 -5.54 12.78 -11.32
C PHE A 74 -5.22 13.12 -9.87
N ARG A 75 -5.93 12.51 -8.92
CA ARG A 75 -5.70 12.75 -7.49
C ARG A 75 -5.90 11.48 -6.68
N GLY A 76 -4.82 11.03 -6.04
CA GLY A 76 -4.84 9.97 -5.03
C GLY A 76 -4.86 10.56 -3.64
N GLU A 77 -5.71 10.01 -2.78
CA GLU A 77 -5.80 10.41 -1.38
C GLU A 77 -6.03 9.16 -0.53
N VAL A 78 -5.23 9.05 0.53
CA VAL A 78 -5.34 7.98 1.52
C VAL A 78 -5.92 8.60 2.79
N ALA A 79 -7.08 8.10 3.21
CA ALA A 79 -7.75 8.51 4.43
C ALA A 79 -7.20 7.75 5.64
N GLU A 80 -6.90 6.45 5.47
CA GLU A 80 -6.42 5.59 6.55
C GLU A 80 -5.57 4.44 6.01
N VAL A 81 -4.57 4.03 6.79
CA VAL A 81 -3.83 2.78 6.60
C VAL A 81 -3.81 2.04 7.95
N VAL A 82 -4.29 0.80 7.95
CA VAL A 82 -4.24 -0.08 9.13
C VAL A 82 -3.33 -1.25 8.83
N VAL A 83 -2.32 -1.45 9.66
CA VAL A 83 -1.36 -2.57 9.56
C VAL A 83 -1.67 -3.60 10.63
N ARG A 84 -1.82 -4.87 10.23
CA ARG A 84 -2.14 -5.99 11.13
C ARG A 84 -0.98 -6.99 11.16
N GLY A 85 -0.65 -7.49 12.35
CA GLY A 85 0.41 -8.48 12.61
C GLY A 85 -0.11 -9.91 12.66
#